data_AF-A0A2D4TCH8-F1
#
_entry.id   AF-A0A2D4TCH8-F1
#
_cell.length_a   1.000
_cell.length_b   1.000
_cell.length_c   1.000
_cell.angle_alpha   90.00
_cell.angle_beta   90.00
_cell.angle_gamma   90.00
#
_symmetry.space_group_name_H-M   'P 1'
#
loop_
_entity.id
_entity.type
_entity.pdbx_description
1 polymer ?
#
loop_
_entity_poly.entity_id
_entity_poly.type
_entity_poly.pdbx_seq_one_letter_code
_entity_poly.pdbx_strand_id
1 'polypeptide(L)'
;MSEGYSALDEGHFDAAASAFASARKLQPDNPEIDAAVTELRSTQSAARLSALQRTARNHEAKEAWGDAVASYEEALAVDATLVFAQEGLARAQPRARLDSQLREALAAPERLADPAVARSLEQLLSEARGVTPAGDTLAQQIGQLAQLLERANTPVTVTLRSDQLTAVLVQRVARLGQFSEQRLTLRPGEYTAVGTREGYRDVRETFTVSADQVPAPIFIACTDPV
;
A
#
# COMPACT_ATOMS: atom_id res chain seq x y z
N MET A 1 -48.78 -20.97 1.84
CA MET A 1 -47.72 -21.86 2.38
C MET A 1 -46.93 -22.53 1.27
N SER A 2 -47.53 -23.34 0.40
CA SER A 2 -46.82 -24.04 -0.71
C SER A 2 -45.98 -23.12 -1.61
N GLU A 3 -46.54 -21.98 -2.03
CA GLU A 3 -45.82 -20.99 -2.85
C GLU A 3 -44.57 -20.44 -2.15
N GLY A 4 -44.65 -20.21 -0.84
CA GLY A 4 -43.52 -19.72 -0.05
C GLY A 4 -42.39 -20.73 0.07
N TYR A 5 -42.73 -22.02 0.24
CA TYR A 5 -41.74 -23.10 0.24
C TYR A 5 -41.11 -23.34 -1.14
N SER A 6 -41.90 -23.31 -2.21
CA SER A 6 -41.36 -23.40 -3.58
C SER A 6 -40.36 -22.27 -3.87
N ALA A 7 -40.71 -21.04 -3.51
CA ALA A 7 -39.81 -19.90 -3.66
C ALA A 7 -38.56 -20.01 -2.78
N LEU A 8 -38.69 -20.55 -1.56
CA LEU A 8 -37.55 -20.78 -0.67
C LEU A 8 -36.58 -21.82 -1.24
N ASP A 9 -37.09 -22.92 -1.77
CA ASP A 9 -36.29 -24.00 -2.39
C ASP A 9 -35.54 -23.52 -3.63
N GLU A 10 -36.12 -22.59 -4.38
CA GLU A 10 -35.50 -21.94 -5.55
C GLU A 10 -34.51 -20.81 -5.18
N GLY A 11 -34.40 -20.45 -3.89
CA GLY A 11 -33.56 -19.34 -3.43
C GLY A 11 -34.16 -17.94 -3.68
N HIS A 12 -35.44 -17.87 -4.05
CA HIS A 12 -36.20 -16.62 -4.23
C HIS A 12 -36.66 -16.07 -2.87
N PHE A 13 -35.72 -15.64 -2.03
CA PHE A 13 -35.98 -15.25 -0.64
C PHE A 13 -37.03 -14.14 -0.48
N ASP A 14 -37.04 -13.13 -1.36
CA ASP A 14 -38.02 -12.04 -1.31
C ASP A 14 -39.44 -12.52 -1.65
N ALA A 15 -39.56 -13.43 -2.63
CA ALA A 15 -40.83 -14.03 -3.00
C ALA A 15 -41.35 -14.95 -1.88
N ALA A 16 -40.46 -15.76 -1.27
CA ALA A 16 -40.79 -16.57 -0.11
C ALA A 16 -41.26 -15.71 1.09
N ALA A 17 -40.56 -14.61 1.37
CA ALA A 17 -40.92 -13.66 2.42
C ALA A 17 -42.32 -13.07 2.19
N SER A 18 -42.61 -12.64 0.96
CA SER A 18 -43.92 -12.08 0.58
C SER A 18 -45.05 -13.11 0.74
N ALA A 19 -44.80 -14.36 0.33
CA ALA A 19 -45.76 -15.44 0.45
C ALA A 19 -46.05 -15.81 1.92
N PHE A 20 -45.02 -15.92 2.76
CA PHE A 20 -45.21 -16.16 4.20
C PHE A 20 -45.88 -14.98 4.93
N ALA A 21 -45.55 -13.74 4.56
CA ALA A 21 -46.21 -12.54 5.09
C ALA A 21 -47.70 -12.51 4.71
N SER A 22 -48.05 -12.92 3.49
CA SER A 22 -49.44 -13.03 3.04
C SER A 22 -50.19 -14.13 3.79
N ALA A 23 -49.56 -15.28 4.02
CA ALA A 23 -50.13 -16.34 4.85
C ALA A 23 -50.40 -15.87 6.29
N ARG A 24 -49.48 -15.09 6.88
CA ARG A 24 -49.61 -14.54 8.24
C ARG A 24 -50.80 -13.59 8.38
N LYS A 25 -51.12 -12.82 7.34
CA LYS A 25 -52.31 -11.94 7.34
C LYS A 25 -53.62 -12.74 7.39
N LEU A 26 -53.63 -13.94 6.83
CA LEU A 26 -54.80 -14.82 6.81
C LEU A 26 -54.92 -15.65 8.09
N GLN A 27 -53.79 -16.05 8.67
CA GLN A 27 -53.72 -16.88 9.88
C GLN A 27 -52.67 -16.31 10.84
N PRO A 28 -53.02 -15.32 11.68
CA PRO A 28 -52.06 -14.60 12.52
C PRO A 28 -51.33 -15.46 13.56
N ASP A 29 -52.02 -16.46 14.13
CA ASP A 29 -51.53 -17.27 15.25
C ASP A 29 -51.12 -18.69 14.82
N ASN A 30 -50.78 -18.90 13.54
CA ASN A 30 -50.38 -20.21 13.05
C ASN A 30 -48.86 -20.46 13.28
N PRO A 31 -48.47 -21.40 14.16
CA PRO A 31 -47.07 -21.69 14.47
C PRO A 31 -46.27 -22.23 13.27
N GLU A 32 -46.93 -22.82 12.26
CA GLU A 32 -46.26 -23.24 11.02
C GLU A 32 -45.66 -22.04 10.26
N ILE A 33 -46.29 -20.88 10.34
CA ILE A 33 -45.80 -19.65 9.67
C ILE A 33 -44.59 -19.10 10.42
N ASP A 34 -44.52 -19.26 11.75
CA ASP A 34 -43.34 -18.90 12.54
C ASP A 34 -42.14 -19.81 12.22
N ALA A 35 -42.39 -21.12 12.10
CA ALA A 35 -41.39 -22.08 11.66
C ALA A 35 -40.87 -21.73 10.24
N ALA A 36 -41.78 -21.47 9.29
CA ALA A 36 -41.42 -21.12 7.92
C ALA A 36 -40.61 -19.82 7.80
N VAL A 37 -40.96 -18.79 8.59
CA VAL A 37 -40.18 -17.53 8.64
C VAL A 37 -38.81 -17.74 9.26
N THR A 38 -38.70 -18.59 10.29
CA THR A 38 -37.41 -18.95 10.90
C THR A 38 -36.53 -19.71 9.91
N GLU A 39 -37.11 -20.67 9.19
CA GLU A 39 -36.44 -21.43 8.15
C GLU A 39 -35.96 -20.54 7.00
N LEU A 40 -36.81 -19.64 6.50
CA LEU A 40 -36.43 -18.62 5.51
C LEU A 40 -35.20 -17.82 5.95
N ARG A 41 -35.19 -17.31 7.18
CA ARG A 41 -34.05 -16.53 7.71
C ARG A 41 -32.78 -17.36 7.82
N SER A 42 -32.89 -18.61 8.27
CA SER A 42 -31.77 -19.55 8.35
C SER A 42 -31.19 -19.83 6.96
N THR A 43 -32.04 -20.18 5.99
CA THR A 43 -31.63 -20.49 4.61
C THR A 43 -31.02 -19.27 3.91
N GLN A 44 -31.62 -18.09 4.07
CA GLN A 44 -31.07 -16.84 3.53
C GLN A 44 -29.68 -16.54 4.11
N SER A 45 -29.51 -16.74 5.43
CA SER A 45 -28.22 -16.54 6.09
C SER A 45 -27.17 -17.53 5.59
N ALA A 46 -27.52 -18.82 5.48
CA ALA A 46 -26.63 -19.85 4.94
C ALA A 46 -26.21 -19.57 3.49
N ALA A 47 -27.14 -19.09 2.65
CA ALA A 47 -26.86 -18.72 1.27
C ALA A 47 -25.91 -17.52 1.19
N ARG A 48 -26.14 -16.48 2.01
CA ARG A 48 -25.25 -15.32 2.11
C ARG A 48 -23.84 -15.71 2.55
N LEU A 49 -23.72 -16.53 3.60
CA LEU A 49 -22.43 -17.01 4.11
C LEU A 49 -21.67 -17.83 3.06
N SER A 50 -22.38 -18.69 2.32
CA SER A 50 -21.79 -19.46 1.22
C SER A 50 -21.30 -18.56 0.09
N ALA A 51 -22.03 -17.48 -0.23
CA ALA A 51 -21.61 -16.49 -1.20
C ALA A 51 -20.35 -15.73 -0.73
N LEU A 52 -20.35 -15.23 0.51
CA LEU A 52 -19.20 -14.55 1.11
C LEU A 52 -17.95 -15.43 1.12
N GLN A 53 -18.08 -16.71 1.46
CA GLN A 53 -16.96 -17.65 1.42
C GLN A 53 -16.37 -17.80 0.02
N ARG A 54 -17.21 -17.90 -1.02
CA ARG A 54 -16.74 -17.99 -2.41
C ARG A 54 -16.08 -16.69 -2.87
N THR A 55 -16.68 -15.55 -2.54
CA THR A 55 -16.15 -14.23 -2.87
C THR A 55 -14.80 -14.00 -2.21
N ALA A 56 -14.67 -14.27 -0.92
CA ALA A 56 -13.41 -14.14 -0.19
C ALA A 56 -12.29 -14.99 -0.80
N ARG A 57 -12.58 -16.27 -1.12
CA ARG A 57 -11.61 -17.16 -1.78
C ARG A 57 -11.21 -16.69 -3.18
N ASN A 58 -12.13 -16.09 -3.93
CA ASN A 58 -11.84 -15.51 -5.23
C ASN A 58 -10.92 -14.28 -5.09
N HIS A 59 -11.16 -13.45 -4.08
CA HIS A 59 -10.26 -12.34 -3.76
C HIS A 59 -8.87 -12.82 -3.33
N GLU A 60 -8.76 -13.85 -2.47
CA GLU A 60 -7.47 -14.47 -2.14
C GLU A 60 -6.75 -14.99 -3.41
N ALA A 61 -7.46 -15.69 -4.30
CA ALA A 61 -6.89 -16.24 -5.53
C ALA A 61 -6.41 -15.15 -6.51
N LYS A 62 -6.99 -13.95 -6.44
CA LYS A 62 -6.59 -12.77 -7.22
C LYS A 62 -5.63 -11.85 -6.47
N GLU A 63 -5.19 -12.25 -5.27
CA GLU A 63 -4.38 -11.42 -4.37
C GLU A 63 -5.02 -10.06 -4.02
N ALA A 64 -6.34 -9.97 -4.11
CA ALA A 64 -7.14 -8.84 -3.64
C ALA A 64 -7.35 -8.93 -2.13
N TRP A 65 -6.26 -8.93 -1.37
CA TRP A 65 -6.25 -9.28 0.05
C TRP A 65 -7.13 -8.38 0.92
N GLY A 66 -7.21 -7.07 0.61
CA GLY A 66 -8.11 -6.14 1.31
C GLY A 66 -9.58 -6.50 1.14
N ASP A 67 -10.00 -6.88 -0.07
CA ASP A 67 -11.38 -7.29 -0.35
C ASP A 67 -11.70 -8.66 0.28
N ALA A 68 -10.72 -9.56 0.35
CA ALA A 68 -10.86 -10.84 1.05
C ALA A 68 -11.09 -10.62 2.55
N VAL A 69 -10.32 -9.71 3.18
CA VAL A 69 -10.51 -9.29 4.57
C VAL A 69 -11.93 -8.77 4.78
N ALA A 70 -12.40 -7.84 3.93
CA ALA A 70 -13.74 -7.29 4.03
C ALA A 70 -14.83 -8.37 3.93
N SER A 71 -14.66 -9.34 3.02
CA SER A 71 -15.60 -10.46 2.86
C SER A 71 -15.65 -11.38 4.09
N TYR A 72 -14.51 -11.63 4.74
CA TYR A 72 -14.46 -12.42 5.97
C TYR A 72 -15.03 -11.67 7.17
N GLU A 73 -14.76 -10.37 7.30
CA GLU A 73 -15.36 -9.51 8.33
C GLU A 73 -16.88 -9.44 8.18
N GLU A 74 -17.40 -9.36 6.95
CA GLU A 74 -18.85 -9.40 6.69
C GLU A 74 -19.46 -10.75 7.11
N ALA A 75 -18.77 -11.87 6.87
CA ALA A 75 -19.24 -13.18 7.33
C ALA A 75 -19.26 -13.27 8.87
N LEU A 76 -18.22 -12.76 9.54
CA LEU A 76 -18.13 -12.73 11.01
C LEU A 76 -19.17 -11.79 11.65
N ALA A 77 -19.61 -10.75 10.93
CA ALA A 77 -20.70 -9.90 11.37
C ALA A 77 -22.07 -10.62 11.34
N VAL A 78 -22.22 -11.65 10.50
CA VAL A 78 -23.40 -12.54 10.52
C VAL A 78 -23.29 -13.54 11.67
N ASP A 79 -22.14 -14.21 11.80
CA ASP A 79 -21.85 -15.13 12.90
C ASP A 79 -20.34 -15.17 13.19
N ALA A 80 -19.96 -14.71 14.38
CA ALA A 80 -18.58 -14.61 14.81
C ALA A 80 -17.89 -15.98 15.05
N THR A 81 -18.65 -17.07 15.12
CA THR A 81 -18.14 -18.44 15.38
C THR A 81 -17.73 -19.19 14.11
N LEU A 82 -17.92 -18.58 12.93
CA LEU A 82 -17.63 -19.19 11.64
C LEU A 82 -16.12 -19.43 11.43
N VAL A 83 -15.72 -20.69 11.60
CA VAL A 83 -14.32 -21.13 11.46
C VAL A 83 -13.70 -20.69 10.13
N PHE A 84 -14.41 -20.86 9.01
CA PHE A 84 -13.86 -20.49 7.70
C PHE A 84 -13.51 -19.00 7.60
N ALA A 85 -14.29 -18.14 8.27
CA ALA A 85 -14.12 -16.70 8.23
C ALA A 85 -13.04 -16.25 9.21
N GLN A 86 -12.97 -16.84 10.41
CA GLN A 86 -11.87 -16.61 11.35
C GLN A 86 -10.51 -17.01 10.74
N GLU A 87 -10.41 -18.21 10.19
CA GLU A 87 -9.17 -18.70 9.58
C GLU A 87 -8.81 -17.93 8.30
N GLY A 88 -9.82 -17.59 7.48
CA GLY A 88 -9.64 -16.74 6.31
C GLY A 88 -9.09 -15.37 6.66
N LEU A 89 -9.69 -14.72 7.65
CA LEU A 89 -9.25 -13.42 8.13
C LEU A 89 -7.82 -13.47 8.67
N ALA A 90 -7.49 -14.49 9.46
CA ALA A 90 -6.13 -14.69 10.00
C ALA A 90 -5.07 -14.86 8.91
N ARG A 91 -5.42 -15.45 7.75
CA ARG A 91 -4.52 -15.55 6.59
C ARG A 91 -4.47 -14.27 5.76
N ALA A 92 -5.62 -13.63 5.52
CA ALA A 92 -5.75 -12.51 4.60
C ALA A 92 -5.26 -11.18 5.21
N GLN A 93 -5.45 -10.94 6.52
CA GLN A 93 -5.03 -9.69 7.17
C GLN A 93 -3.53 -9.37 7.04
N PRO A 94 -2.59 -10.28 7.35
CA PRO A 94 -1.17 -9.97 7.19
C PRO A 94 -0.81 -9.70 5.72
N ARG A 95 -1.43 -10.42 4.77
CA ARG A 95 -1.25 -10.19 3.34
C ARG A 95 -1.77 -8.83 2.90
N ALA A 96 -2.95 -8.42 3.38
CA ALA A 96 -3.54 -7.12 3.07
C ALA A 96 -2.70 -5.96 3.61
N ARG A 97 -2.16 -6.10 4.83
CA ARG A 97 -1.26 -5.08 5.41
C ARG A 97 0.01 -4.94 4.58
N LEU A 98 0.64 -6.06 4.22
CA LEU A 98 1.86 -6.06 3.40
C LEU A 98 1.59 -5.46 2.01
N ASP A 99 0.52 -5.88 1.32
CA ASP A 99 0.14 -5.34 0.02
C ASP A 99 -0.09 -3.82 0.08
N SER A 100 -0.78 -3.34 1.13
CA SER A 100 -0.99 -1.90 1.33
C SER A 100 0.33 -1.13 1.52
N GLN A 101 1.24 -1.65 2.34
CA GLN A 101 2.54 -1.01 2.58
C GLN A 101 3.40 -0.98 1.31
N LEU A 102 3.41 -2.07 0.53
CA LEU A 102 4.11 -2.13 -0.74
C LEU A 102 3.53 -1.15 -1.75
N ARG A 103 2.19 -1.06 -1.88
CA ARG A 103 1.54 -0.09 -2.77
C ARG A 103 1.87 1.35 -2.39
N GLU A 104 1.87 1.69 -1.11
CA GLU A 104 2.25 3.03 -0.65
C GLU A 104 3.71 3.35 -1.01
N ALA A 105 4.63 2.40 -0.80
CA ALA A 105 6.04 2.56 -1.16
C ALA A 105 6.25 2.77 -2.67
N LEU A 106 5.51 2.01 -3.49
CA LEU A 106 5.59 2.09 -4.95
C LEU A 106 4.95 3.36 -5.53
N ALA A 107 4.00 3.97 -4.81
CA ALA A 107 3.31 5.19 -5.24
C ALA A 107 4.17 6.46 -5.06
N ALA A 108 5.20 6.43 -4.21
CA ALA A 108 6.02 7.59 -3.86
C ALA A 108 7.54 7.27 -3.92
N PRO A 109 8.08 6.92 -5.10
CA PRO A 109 9.47 6.47 -5.26
C PRO A 109 10.52 7.54 -4.87
N GLU A 110 10.17 8.82 -4.93
CA GLU A 110 11.04 9.93 -4.54
C GLU A 110 11.40 9.92 -3.05
N ARG A 111 10.54 9.35 -2.19
CA ARG A 111 10.80 9.25 -0.75
C ARG A 111 11.98 8.35 -0.43
N LEU A 112 12.37 7.46 -1.34
CA LEU A 112 13.52 6.57 -1.18
C LEU A 112 14.86 7.33 -1.21
N ALA A 113 14.88 8.60 -1.62
CA ALA A 113 16.06 9.46 -1.48
C ALA A 113 16.42 9.71 0.01
N ASP A 114 15.44 9.62 0.92
CA ASP A 114 15.71 9.69 2.36
C ASP A 114 16.32 8.35 2.85
N PRO A 115 17.56 8.35 3.40
CA PRO A 115 18.20 7.12 3.86
C PRO A 115 17.48 6.37 4.99
N ALA A 116 16.66 7.05 5.79
CA ALA A 116 15.83 6.40 6.80
C ALA A 116 14.64 5.67 6.15
N VAL A 117 13.99 6.29 5.17
CA VAL A 117 12.90 5.67 4.41
C VAL A 117 13.41 4.46 3.62
N ALA A 118 14.53 4.61 2.89
CA ALA A 118 15.13 3.50 2.14
C ALA A 118 15.41 2.28 3.02
N ARG A 119 16.01 2.47 4.21
CA ARG A 119 16.27 1.37 5.16
C ARG A 119 14.99 0.71 5.67
N SER A 120 13.94 1.48 5.94
CA SER A 120 12.65 0.93 6.36
C SER A 120 12.02 0.09 5.25
N LEU A 121 12.15 0.51 3.99
CA LEU A 121 11.61 -0.20 2.84
C LEU A 121 12.45 -1.43 2.47
N GLU A 122 13.76 -1.44 2.75
CA GLU A 122 14.60 -2.65 2.67
C GLU A 122 14.12 -3.74 3.65
N GLN A 123 13.71 -3.35 4.86
CA GLN A 123 13.12 -4.28 5.83
C GLN A 123 11.78 -4.83 5.32
N LEU A 124 10.89 -3.96 4.83
CA LEU A 124 9.62 -4.38 4.22
C LEU A 124 9.84 -5.33 3.03
N LEU A 125 10.82 -5.05 2.18
CA LEU A 125 11.19 -5.92 1.06
C LEU A 125 11.68 -7.30 1.55
N SER A 126 12.46 -7.34 2.63
CA SER A 126 12.89 -8.58 3.26
C SER A 126 11.72 -9.39 3.82
N GLU A 127 10.78 -8.73 4.49
CA GLU A 127 9.55 -9.36 4.99
C GLU A 127 8.72 -9.94 3.83
N ALA A 128 8.52 -9.15 2.77
CA ALA A 128 7.78 -9.56 1.59
C ALA A 128 8.41 -10.79 0.91
N ARG A 129 9.74 -10.84 0.81
CA ARG A 129 10.48 -12.00 0.26
C ARG A 129 10.33 -13.27 1.09
N GLY A 130 10.03 -13.16 2.38
CA GLY A 130 9.76 -14.30 3.26
C GLY A 130 8.39 -14.94 3.05
N VAL A 131 7.48 -14.26 2.35
CA VAL A 131 6.11 -14.73 2.15
C VAL A 131 6.06 -15.84 1.10
N THR A 132 5.62 -17.03 1.52
CA THR A 132 5.51 -18.20 0.64
C THR A 132 4.10 -18.81 0.72
N PRO A 133 3.45 -19.12 -0.42
CA PRO A 133 3.84 -18.72 -1.77
C PRO A 133 3.66 -17.21 -1.96
N ALA A 134 4.50 -16.57 -2.78
CA ALA A 134 4.39 -15.13 -3.01
C ALA A 134 3.07 -14.79 -3.73
N GLY A 135 2.81 -15.43 -4.87
CA GLY A 135 1.79 -15.00 -5.83
C GLY A 135 2.38 -14.02 -6.85
N ASP A 136 1.67 -13.79 -7.95
CA ASP A 136 2.18 -13.00 -9.08
C ASP A 136 2.25 -11.51 -8.72
N THR A 137 1.22 -11.00 -8.04
CA THR A 137 1.10 -9.61 -7.60
C THR A 137 2.21 -9.26 -6.62
N LEU A 138 2.38 -10.09 -5.58
CA LEU A 138 3.44 -9.86 -4.61
C LEU A 138 4.84 -9.97 -5.24
N ALA A 139 5.05 -10.94 -6.14
CA ALA A 139 6.33 -11.07 -6.84
C ALA A 139 6.66 -9.83 -7.69
N GLN A 140 5.67 -9.25 -8.37
CA GLN A 140 5.83 -8.00 -9.12
C GLN A 140 6.17 -6.82 -8.20
N GLN A 141 5.46 -6.67 -7.08
CA GLN A 141 5.72 -5.62 -6.10
C GLN A 141 7.14 -5.72 -5.52
N ILE A 142 7.58 -6.93 -5.17
CA ILE A 142 8.94 -7.22 -4.70
C ILE A 142 9.97 -6.79 -5.75
N GLY A 143 9.76 -7.16 -7.01
CA GLY A 143 10.66 -6.81 -8.11
C GLY A 143 10.77 -5.30 -8.32
N GLN A 144 9.63 -4.60 -8.35
CA GLN A 144 9.59 -3.15 -8.52
C GLN A 144 10.26 -2.42 -7.36
N LEU A 145 9.93 -2.77 -6.12
CA LEU A 145 10.52 -2.13 -4.94
C LEU A 145 12.03 -2.38 -4.85
N ALA A 146 12.48 -3.60 -5.18
CA ALA A 146 13.90 -3.92 -5.22
C ALA A 146 14.66 -3.04 -6.22
N GLN A 147 14.12 -2.85 -7.43
CA GLN A 147 14.73 -2.00 -8.45
C GLN A 147 14.77 -0.52 -8.04
N LEU A 148 13.70 -0.02 -7.42
CA LEU A 148 13.65 1.35 -6.91
C LEU A 148 14.68 1.58 -5.79
N LEU A 149 14.81 0.64 -4.85
CA LEU A 149 15.80 0.70 -3.78
C LEU A 149 17.23 0.61 -4.30
N GLU A 150 17.50 -0.23 -5.29
CA GLU A 150 18.81 -0.30 -5.94
C GLU A 150 19.18 1.04 -6.56
N ARG A 151 18.27 1.65 -7.32
CA ARG A 151 18.49 2.98 -7.91
C ARG A 151 18.72 4.04 -6.84
N ALA A 152 17.86 4.14 -5.84
CA ALA A 152 17.96 5.13 -4.76
C ALA A 152 19.23 4.99 -3.90
N ASN A 153 19.77 3.78 -3.79
CA ASN A 153 20.98 3.51 -3.02
C ASN A 153 22.27 3.55 -3.86
N THR A 154 22.19 3.68 -5.20
CA THR A 154 23.36 3.70 -6.08
C THR A 154 24.11 5.02 -5.93
N PRO A 155 25.32 5.06 -5.37
CA PRO A 155 26.05 6.32 -5.19
C PRO A 155 26.53 6.89 -6.53
N VAL A 156 26.37 8.19 -6.72
CA VAL A 156 26.74 8.94 -7.92
C VAL A 156 27.81 9.96 -7.56
N THR A 157 28.86 10.05 -8.39
CA THR A 157 29.92 11.03 -8.19
C THR A 157 29.54 12.34 -8.88
N VAL A 158 29.49 13.42 -8.11
CA VAL A 158 29.18 14.78 -8.55
C VAL A 158 30.43 15.63 -8.42
N THR A 159 30.69 16.47 -9.43
CA THR A 159 31.81 17.43 -9.39
C THR A 159 31.27 18.82 -9.11
N LEU A 160 31.78 19.46 -8.04
CA LEU A 160 31.52 20.86 -7.73
C LEU A 160 32.75 21.70 -8.08
N ARG A 161 32.52 22.92 -8.54
CA ARG A 161 33.53 23.92 -8.86
C ARG A 161 33.22 25.25 -8.19
N SER A 162 34.26 25.95 -7.76
CA SER A 162 34.17 27.25 -7.10
C SER A 162 35.39 28.11 -7.48
N ASP A 163 35.40 29.36 -7.02
CA ASP A 163 36.39 30.40 -7.35
C ASP A 163 37.59 30.44 -6.39
N GLN A 164 37.76 29.44 -5.52
CA GLN A 164 38.75 29.40 -4.42
C GLN A 164 38.61 30.50 -3.35
N LEU A 165 37.63 31.40 -3.46
CA LEU A 165 37.41 32.50 -2.51
C LEU A 165 36.13 32.28 -1.71
N THR A 166 35.11 31.72 -2.35
CA THR A 166 33.82 31.38 -1.77
C THR A 166 33.95 30.13 -0.91
N ALA A 167 33.59 30.26 0.38
CA ALA A 167 33.49 29.11 1.28
C ALA A 167 32.15 28.40 1.04
N VAL A 168 32.22 27.15 0.59
CA VAL A 168 31.06 26.37 0.16
C VAL A 168 30.76 25.24 1.15
N LEU A 169 29.48 24.98 1.38
CA LEU A 169 28.98 23.78 2.03
C LEU A 169 27.84 23.15 1.21
N VAL A 170 27.68 21.84 1.29
CA VAL A 170 26.50 21.12 0.79
C VAL A 170 25.69 20.70 2.01
N GLN A 171 24.45 21.18 2.09
CA GLN A 171 23.60 21.00 3.27
C GLN A 171 23.44 19.51 3.61
N ARG A 172 23.55 19.18 4.91
CA ARG A 172 23.43 17.81 5.46
C ARG A 172 24.43 16.78 4.90
N VAL A 173 25.39 17.22 4.08
CA VAL A 173 26.42 16.37 3.48
C VAL A 173 27.80 16.73 4.03
N ALA A 174 28.31 17.91 3.72
CA ALA A 174 29.69 18.29 4.04
C ALA A 174 29.91 19.80 4.00
N ARG A 175 30.86 20.30 4.81
CA ARG A 175 31.45 21.64 4.67
C ARG A 175 32.72 21.49 3.86
N LEU A 176 32.75 22.07 2.66
CA LEU A 176 33.83 21.89 1.70
C LEU A 176 34.91 22.97 1.82
N GLY A 177 34.54 24.14 2.35
CA GLY A 177 35.45 25.28 2.44
C GLY A 177 35.69 25.90 1.06
N GLN A 178 36.89 26.42 0.85
CA GLN A 178 37.31 27.06 -0.40
C GLN A 178 38.04 26.06 -1.28
N PHE A 179 37.63 25.95 -2.55
CA PHE A 179 38.24 25.03 -3.51
C PHE A 179 38.03 25.52 -4.95
N SER A 180 38.79 24.97 -5.90
CA SER A 180 38.50 25.13 -7.33
C SER A 180 37.69 23.98 -7.90
N GLU A 181 37.97 22.74 -7.48
CA GLU A 181 37.22 21.55 -7.86
C GLU A 181 37.17 20.56 -6.69
N GLN A 182 36.00 19.99 -6.42
CA GLN A 182 35.81 18.96 -5.42
C GLN A 182 34.80 17.93 -5.90
N ARG A 183 35.07 16.65 -5.66
CA ARG A 183 34.15 15.56 -6.01
C ARG A 183 33.47 15.03 -4.75
N LEU A 184 32.16 14.79 -4.86
CA LEU A 184 31.34 14.23 -3.81
C LEU A 184 30.63 12.98 -4.33
N THR A 185 30.58 11.95 -3.51
CA THR A 185 29.76 10.77 -3.78
C THR A 185 28.44 10.92 -3.04
N LEU A 186 27.36 11.13 -3.78
CA LEU A 186 26.03 11.42 -3.26
C LEU A 186 25.05 10.34 -3.72
N ARG A 187 24.04 10.05 -2.90
CA ARG A 187 22.90 9.24 -3.36
C ARG A 187 22.00 10.07 -4.26
N PRO A 188 21.19 9.45 -5.13
CA PRO A 188 20.13 10.16 -5.84
C PRO A 188 19.22 10.91 -4.88
N GLY A 189 18.89 12.14 -5.25
CA GLY A 189 18.15 13.07 -4.39
C GLY A 189 18.44 14.53 -4.72
N GLU A 190 17.74 15.41 -4.03
CA GLU A 190 17.90 16.86 -4.14
C GLU A 190 18.87 17.38 -3.08
N TYR A 191 19.80 18.24 -3.50
CA TYR A 191 20.82 18.82 -2.64
C TYR A 191 20.88 20.33 -2.85
N THR A 192 21.28 21.05 -1.80
CA THR A 192 21.54 22.49 -1.85
C THR A 192 22.97 22.77 -1.42
N ALA A 193 23.75 23.36 -2.33
CA ALA A 193 25.01 23.98 -2.02
C ALA A 193 24.79 25.45 -1.60
N VAL A 194 25.54 25.90 -0.59
CA VAL A 194 25.52 27.28 -0.10
C VAL A 194 26.93 27.83 -0.14
N GLY A 195 27.11 28.95 -0.81
CA GLY A 195 28.35 29.70 -0.86
C GLY A 195 28.27 30.93 0.02
N THR A 196 29.32 31.19 0.79
CA THR A 196 29.45 32.34 1.69
C THR A 196 30.81 32.99 1.47
N ARG A 197 30.83 34.34 1.44
CA ARG A 197 32.06 35.13 1.30
C ARG A 197 31.88 36.49 1.94
N GLU A 198 32.83 36.91 2.76
CA GLU A 198 32.79 38.21 3.42
C GLU A 198 32.75 39.36 2.40
N GLY A 199 31.83 40.31 2.60
CA GLY A 199 31.61 41.45 1.69
C GLY A 199 30.79 41.11 0.43
N TYR A 200 30.26 39.90 0.33
CA TYR A 200 29.43 39.45 -0.80
C TYR A 200 28.11 38.84 -0.30
N ARG A 201 27.10 38.83 -1.17
CA ARG A 201 25.83 38.18 -0.91
C ARG A 201 26.00 36.66 -1.02
N ASP A 202 25.44 35.94 -0.06
CA ASP A 202 25.41 34.47 -0.06
C ASP A 202 24.66 33.93 -1.28
N VAL A 203 25.15 32.83 -1.84
CA VAL A 203 24.54 32.14 -2.99
C VAL A 203 24.03 30.76 -2.58
N ARG A 204 22.92 30.33 -3.17
CA ARG A 204 22.33 29.00 -2.98
C ARG A 204 22.07 28.37 -4.34
N GLU A 205 22.61 27.18 -4.54
CA GLU A 205 22.45 26.40 -5.76
C GLU A 205 21.80 25.06 -5.39
N THR A 206 20.62 24.79 -5.95
CA THR A 206 19.93 23.50 -5.79
C THR A 206 20.16 22.62 -7.01
N PHE A 207 20.48 21.35 -6.79
CA PHE A 207 20.72 20.38 -7.85
C PHE A 207 20.20 19.00 -7.48
N THR A 208 19.81 18.25 -8.51
CA THR A 208 19.30 16.88 -8.36
C THR A 208 20.33 15.88 -8.87
N VAL A 209 20.59 14.86 -8.08
CA VAL A 209 21.42 13.71 -8.44
C VAL A 209 20.48 12.58 -8.86
N SER A 210 20.74 11.99 -10.03
CA SER A 210 20.01 10.82 -10.54
C SER A 210 20.97 9.67 -10.79
N ALA A 211 20.54 8.43 -10.55
CA ALA A 211 21.34 7.23 -10.85
C ALA A 211 21.46 6.95 -12.35
N ASP A 212 20.54 7.47 -13.16
CA ASP A 212 20.44 7.13 -14.59
C ASP A 212 21.30 8.05 -15.49
N GLN A 213 21.90 9.10 -14.92
CA GLN A 213 22.62 10.12 -15.69
C GLN A 213 23.90 10.55 -14.96
N VAL A 214 24.95 10.83 -15.73
CA VAL A 214 26.16 11.47 -15.20
C VAL A 214 25.87 12.95 -15.01
N PRO A 215 25.93 13.49 -13.77
CA PRO A 215 25.60 14.89 -13.52
C PRO A 215 26.68 15.81 -14.11
N ALA A 216 26.23 16.92 -14.70
CA ALA A 216 27.13 17.98 -15.14
C ALA A 216 27.85 18.62 -13.93
N PRO A 217 29.07 19.17 -14.09
CA PRO A 217 29.73 19.90 -13.03
C PRO A 217 28.89 21.09 -12.55
N ILE A 218 28.76 21.23 -11.24
CA ILE A 218 27.98 22.30 -10.61
C ILE A 218 28.95 23.42 -10.23
N PHE A 219 28.65 24.65 -10.63
CA PHE A 219 29.46 25.81 -10.28
C PHE A 219 28.75 26.65 -9.22
N ILE A 220 29.46 27.07 -8.18
CA ILE A 220 28.93 27.94 -7.13
C ILE A 220 30.01 28.92 -6.65
N ALA A 221 29.70 30.22 -6.72
CA ALA A 221 30.59 31.29 -6.25
C ALA A 221 29.78 32.55 -5.89
N CYS A 222 30.23 33.28 -4.87
CA CYS A 222 29.67 34.58 -4.51
C CYS A 222 30.22 35.67 -5.45
N THR A 223 29.38 36.19 -6.35
CA THR A 223 29.79 37.19 -7.36
C THR A 223 29.33 38.62 -7.05
N ASP A 224 28.33 38.79 -6.18
CA ASP A 224 27.66 40.07 -5.95
C ASP A 224 28.12 40.71 -4.63
N PRO A 225 28.85 41.85 -4.65
CA PRO A 225 29.25 42.57 -3.44
C PRO A 225 28.05 43.16 -2.67
N VAL A 226 28.21 43.36 -1.36
CA VAL A 226 27.22 44.00 -0.47
C VAL A 226 27.56 45.46 -0.21
#